data_AF-A0A1B6MSP2-F1
#
_entry.id   AF-A0A1B6MSP2-F1
#
_cell.length_a   1.000
_cell.length_b   1.000
_cell.length_c   1.000
_cell.angle_alpha   90.00
_cell.angle_beta   90.00
_cell.angle_gamma   90.00
#
_symmetry.space_group_name_H-M   'P 1'
#
loop_
_entity.id
_entity.type
_entity.pdbx_description
1 polymer ?
#
loop_
_entity_poly.entity_id
_entity_poly.type
_entity_poly.pdbx_seq_one_letter_code
_entity_poly.pdbx_strand_id
1 'polypeptide(L)'
;VQARTVDVITKENLFCQLTVRFHSQQVLAVYDRFGRLMYGSEILAKDVLEYIVFERHLADRYGNWRVHAKIIPDWMPPKDSVPKTYRVVEEEETPPPSTTSSSVVQQTTQPPPSETPALATA
;
A
#
# COMPACT_ATOMS: atom_id res chain seq x y z
N VAL A 1 24.02 3.04 13.75
CA VAL A 1 23.48 2.30 14.92
C VAL A 1 23.09 3.34 15.93
N GLN A 2 21.85 3.34 16.42
CA GLN A 2 21.35 4.38 17.33
C GLN A 2 20.29 3.83 18.28
N ALA A 3 20.16 4.47 19.43
CA ALA A 3 19.09 4.26 20.39
C ALA A 3 18.30 5.56 20.54
N ARG A 4 16.97 5.49 20.50
CA ARG A 4 16.08 6.64 20.69
C ARG A 4 14.86 6.24 21.51
N THR A 5 14.26 7.22 22.18
CA THR A 5 13.01 7.06 22.93
C THR A 5 11.98 8.03 22.38
N VAL A 6 10.73 7.59 22.30
CA VAL A 6 9.60 8.37 21.81
C VAL A 6 8.47 8.29 22.84
N ASP A 7 7.89 9.44 23.15
CA ASP A 7 6.77 9.57 24.08
C ASP A 7 5.49 9.67 23.26
N VAL A 8 4.50 8.81 23.54
CA VAL A 8 3.22 8.84 22.83
C VAL A 8 2.17 9.48 23.72
N ILE A 9 1.82 10.74 23.41
CA ILE A 9 0.73 11.53 24.00
C ILE A 9 0.95 11.87 25.49
N THR A 10 1.18 10.88 26.35
CA THR A 10 1.51 11.07 27.78
C THR A 10 2.91 10.55 28.09
N LYS A 11 3.56 11.16 29.08
CA LYS A 11 4.92 10.77 29.50
C LYS A 11 5.00 9.39 30.15
N GLU A 12 3.86 8.77 30.47
CA GLU A 12 3.86 7.39 30.96
C GLU A 12 4.09 6.38 29.83
N ASN A 13 3.68 6.66 28.60
CA ASN A 13 3.76 5.72 27.48
C ASN A 13 5.03 5.94 26.66
N LEU A 14 6.15 5.43 27.18
CA LEU A 14 7.47 5.54 26.58
C LEU A 14 7.77 4.32 25.69
N PHE A 15 8.15 4.56 24.44
CA PHE A 15 8.64 3.53 23.53
C PHE A 15 10.12 3.72 23.25
N CYS A 16 10.92 2.67 23.46
CA CYS A 16 12.32 2.65 23.09
C CYS A 16 12.49 1.98 21.74
N GLN A 17 13.25 2.63 20.85
CA GLN A 17 13.61 2.10 19.55
C GLN A 17 15.13 1.95 19.44
N LEU A 18 15.57 0.75 19.08
CA LEU A 18 16.98 0.41 18.88
C LEU A 18 17.20 0.04 17.42
N THR A 19 18.06 0.79 16.74
CA THR A 19 18.47 0.48 15.36
C THR A 19 19.81 -0.25 15.39
N VAL A 20 19.79 -1.54 15.07
CA VAL A 20 20.96 -2.42 15.06
C VAL A 20 21.34 -2.76 13.63
N ARG A 21 22.64 -2.72 13.33
CA ARG A 21 23.19 -3.17 12.05
C ARG A 21 23.54 -4.64 12.16
N PHE A 22 22.95 -5.46 11.30
CA PHE A 22 23.30 -6.86 11.12
C PHE A 22 24.13 -7.02 9.86
N HIS A 23 25.20 -7.81 9.97
CA HIS A 23 25.97 -8.32 8.85
C HIS A 23 26.05 -9.84 9.01
N SER A 24 25.27 -10.56 8.22
CA SER A 24 25.19 -12.02 8.31
C SER A 24 25.14 -12.65 6.92
N GLN A 25 25.53 -13.92 6.85
CA GLN A 25 25.34 -14.75 5.67
C GLN A 25 24.01 -15.47 5.78
N GLN A 26 23.19 -15.33 4.74
CA GLN A 26 21.84 -15.91 4.70
C GLN A 26 21.63 -16.68 3.41
N VAL A 27 20.87 -17.76 3.50
CA VAL A 27 20.40 -18.57 2.38
C VAL A 27 18.89 -18.34 2.25
N LEU A 28 18.42 -18.08 1.03
CA LEU A 28 17.00 -17.84 0.76
C LEU A 28 16.61 -18.60 -0.51
N ALA A 29 15.61 -19.47 -0.41
CA ALA A 29 14.98 -20.14 -1.53
C ALA A 29 13.45 -20.05 -1.38
N VAL A 30 12.79 -19.40 -2.33
CA VAL A 30 11.33 -19.25 -2.35
C VAL A 30 10.76 -20.19 -3.41
N TYR A 31 9.84 -21.05 -2.98
CA TYR A 31 9.18 -22.04 -3.82
C TYR A 31 7.74 -21.63 -4.15
N ASP A 32 7.27 -21.97 -5.35
CA ASP A 32 5.86 -21.85 -5.75
C ASP A 32 5.02 -22.98 -5.12
N ARG A 33 3.68 -22.88 -5.19
CA ARG A 33 2.72 -23.91 -4.78
C ARG A 33 2.97 -25.27 -5.43
N PHE A 34 3.60 -25.28 -6.61
CA PHE A 34 3.98 -26.49 -7.34
C PHE A 34 5.41 -26.98 -7.01
N GLY A 35 6.08 -26.40 -6.02
CA GLY A 35 7.43 -26.79 -5.59
C GLY A 35 8.57 -26.37 -6.53
N ARG A 36 8.30 -25.51 -7.52
CA ARG A 36 9.33 -24.95 -8.41
C ARG A 36 10.02 -23.76 -7.75
N LEU A 37 11.34 -23.66 -7.88
CA LEU A 37 12.11 -22.53 -7.35
C LEU A 37 11.73 -21.23 -8.10
N MET A 38 11.24 -20.24 -7.35
CA MET A 38 10.89 -18.92 -7.89
C MET A 38 12.01 -17.91 -7.70
N TYR A 39 12.67 -17.90 -6.54
CA TYR A 39 13.67 -16.89 -6.21
C TYR A 39 14.74 -17.43 -5.27
N GLY A 40 15.97 -16.96 -5.45
CA GLY A 40 17.11 -17.29 -4.61
C GLY A 40 17.76 -18.64 -4.94
N SER A 41 18.49 -19.21 -3.98
CA SER A 41 19.23 -20.47 -4.08
C SER A 41 19.32 -21.12 -2.71
N GLU A 42 19.21 -22.44 -2.66
CA GLU A 42 19.30 -23.24 -1.42
C GLU A 42 20.74 -23.51 -0.98
N ILE A 43 21.71 -23.39 -1.90
CA ILE A 43 23.10 -23.78 -1.65
C ILE A 43 23.97 -22.55 -1.39
N LEU A 44 23.68 -21.44 -2.06
CA LEU A 44 24.52 -20.25 -2.01
C LEU A 44 24.07 -19.30 -0.90
N ALA A 45 24.91 -19.17 0.13
CA ALA A 45 24.77 -18.12 1.12
C ALA A 45 25.24 -16.78 0.55
N LYS A 46 24.46 -15.72 0.77
CA LYS A 46 24.80 -14.35 0.38
C LYS A 46 25.04 -13.49 1.61
N ASP A 47 25.96 -12.54 1.49
CA ASP A 47 26.18 -11.53 2.51
C ASP A 47 25.03 -10.53 2.50
N VAL A 48 24.41 -10.35 3.67
CA VAL A 48 23.25 -9.49 3.86
C VAL A 48 23.61 -8.45 4.92
N LEU A 49 23.50 -7.17 4.52
CA LEU A 49 23.68 -6.02 5.39
C LEU A 49 22.33 -5.36 5.63
N GLU A 50 21.90 -5.33 6.89
CA GLU A 50 20.55 -4.88 7.25
C GLU A 50 20.57 -4.00 8.49
N TYR A 51 19.66 -3.02 8.51
CA TYR A 51 19.42 -2.18 9.66
C TYR A 51 18.03 -2.50 10.20
N ILE A 52 17.98 -3.25 11.28
CA ILE A 52 16.73 -3.68 11.92
C ILE A 52 16.45 -2.74 13.09
N VAL A 53 15.23 -2.20 13.12
CA VAL A 53 14.71 -1.39 14.21
C VAL A 53 13.90 -2.30 15.12
N PHE A 54 14.36 -2.48 16.35
CA PHE A 54 13.59 -3.08 17.42
C PHE A 54 12.84 -2.01 18.19
N GLU A 55 11.67 -2.36 18.68
CA GLU A 55 10.87 -1.50 19.55
C GLU A 55 10.44 -2.27 20.80
N ARG A 56 10.41 -1.57 21.93
CA ARG A 56 9.87 -2.05 23.18
C ARG A 56 9.10 -0.92 23.88
N HIS A 57 7.93 -1.25 24.41
CA HIS A 57 7.21 -0.39 25.34
C HIS A 57 7.90 -0.45 26.72
N LEU A 58 8.45 0.67 27.18
CA LEU A 58 9.19 0.75 28.45
C LEU A 58 8.26 0.84 29.66
N ALA A 59 7.06 1.42 29.50
CA ALA A 59 6.09 1.54 30.58
C ALA A 59 5.52 0.20 31.03
N ASP A 60 5.46 -0.75 30.11
CA ASP A 60 5.02 -2.10 30.39
C ASP A 60 6.16 -2.93 31.02
N ARG A 61 5.94 -3.39 32.24
CA ARG A 61 6.86 -4.25 32.99
C ARG A 61 7.17 -5.55 32.24
N TYR A 62 6.24 -6.05 31.43
CA TYR A 62 6.37 -7.30 30.67
C TYR A 62 6.62 -7.07 29.17
N GLY A 63 6.91 -5.82 28.78
CA GLY A 63 7.17 -5.47 27.39
C GLY A 63 8.34 -6.25 26.80
N ASN A 64 8.08 -6.98 25.72
CA ASN A 64 9.11 -7.70 24.96
C ASN A 64 9.67 -6.83 23.83
N TRP A 65 10.92 -7.09 23.45
CA TRP A 65 11.50 -6.52 22.24
C TRP A 65 10.86 -7.16 21.01
N ARG A 66 10.37 -6.33 20.09
CA ARG A 66 9.76 -6.77 18.83
C ARG A 66 10.46 -6.09 17.66
N VAL A 67 10.50 -6.75 16.52
CA VAL A 67 10.95 -6.11 15.28
C VAL A 67 9.86 -5.12 14.84
N HIS A 68 10.25 -3.86 14.66
CA HIS A 68 9.35 -2.79 14.26
C HIS A 68 9.48 -2.47 12.77
N ALA A 69 10.71 -2.22 12.30
CA ALA A 69 10.95 -1.84 10.92
C ALA A 69 12.32 -2.30 10.43
N LYS A 70 12.49 -2.30 9.12
CA LYS A 70 13.77 -2.49 8.44
C LYS A 70 14.08 -1.26 7.61
N ILE A 71 15.25 -0.67 7.83
CA ILE A 71 15.73 0.48 7.07
C ILE A 71 16.50 -0.03 5.84
N ILE A 72 16.06 0.37 4.66
CA ILE A 72 16.74 0.11 3.38
C ILE A 72 17.39 1.43 2.97
N PRO A 73 18.72 1.53 2.98
CA PRO A 73 19.38 2.74 2.52
C PRO A 73 19.36 2.83 0.99
N ASP A 74 19.27 4.05 0.45
CA ASP A 74 19.17 4.28 -1.00
C ASP A 74 20.42 3.83 -1.78
N TRP A 75 21.57 3.78 -1.12
CA TRP A 75 22.84 3.31 -1.71
C TRP A 75 22.98 1.78 -1.72
N MET A 76 22.03 1.05 -1.13
CA MET A 76 22.08 -0.41 -1.13
C MET A 76 21.93 -0.94 -2.57
N PRO A 77 22.75 -1.91 -3.00
CA PRO A 77 22.56 -2.50 -4.31
C PRO A 77 21.14 -3.10 -4.43
N PRO A 78 20.54 -3.04 -5.62
CA PRO A 78 19.26 -3.68 -5.86
C PRO A 78 19.30 -5.17 -5.50
N LYS A 79 18.15 -5.69 -5.09
CA LYS A 79 17.98 -7.14 -4.86
C LYS A 79 18.15 -7.88 -6.19
N ASP A 80 18.51 -9.15 -6.11
CA ASP A 80 18.61 -9.98 -7.30
C ASP A 80 17.28 -10.02 -8.06
N SER A 81 17.38 -10.12 -9.38
CA SER A 81 16.21 -10.29 -10.23
C SER A 81 15.61 -11.69 -10.07
N VAL A 82 14.30 -11.78 -10.20
CA VAL A 82 13.60 -13.07 -10.34
C VAL A 82 13.91 -13.63 -11.74
N PRO A 83 14.18 -14.94 -11.89
CA PRO A 83 14.44 -15.58 -13.19
C PRO A 83 13.24 -15.51 -14.16
N LYS A 84 12.03 -15.27 -13.66
CA LYS A 84 10.80 -15.20 -14.46
C LYS A 84 10.61 -13.79 -15.04
N THR A 85 10.31 -13.72 -16.34
CA THR A 85 9.96 -12.47 -17.03
C THR A 85 8.51 -12.07 -16.76
N TYR A 86 8.24 -10.76 -16.72
CA TYR A 86 6.88 -10.21 -16.63
C TYR A 86 6.68 -9.17 -17.75
N ARG A 87 5.42 -8.98 -18.15
CA ARG A 87 5.02 -7.93 -19.08
C ARG A 87 4.37 -6.82 -18.27
N VAL A 88 4.88 -5.59 -18.40
CA VAL A 88 4.18 -4.40 -17.91
C VAL A 88 3.09 -4.07 -18.92
N VAL A 89 1.85 -3.95 -18.46
CA VAL A 89 0.75 -3.41 -19.24
C VAL A 89 0.58 -1.97 -18.79
N GLU A 90 0.87 -1.01 -19.66
CA GLU A 90 0.52 0.39 -19.43
C GLU A 90 -0.99 0.52 -19.60
N GLU A 91 -1.64 1.04 -18.57
CA GLU A 91 -3.08 1.32 -18.59
C GLU A 91 -3.30 2.55 -19.48
N GLU A 92 -3.93 2.38 -20.65
CA GLU A 92 -4.33 3.51 -21.48
C GLU A 92 -5.31 4.39 -20.69
N GLU A 93 -4.95 5.65 -20.47
CA GLU A 93 -5.87 6.66 -19.95
C GLU A 93 -7.05 6.78 -20.91
N THR A 94 -8.20 6.20 -20.55
CA THR A 94 -9.45 6.52 -21.25
C THR A 94 -9.71 8.01 -21.08
N PRO A 95 -9.84 8.80 -22.17
CA PRO A 95 -10.11 10.22 -22.03
C PRO A 95 -11.46 10.40 -21.31
N PRO A 96 -11.57 11.37 -20.38
CA PRO A 96 -12.81 11.59 -19.64
C PRO A 96 -13.95 11.89 -20.61
N PRO A 97 -15.19 11.43 -20.33
CA PRO A 97 -16.33 11.76 -21.18
C PRO A 97 -16.51 13.28 -21.18
N SER A 98 -16.30 13.89 -22.34
CA SER A 98 -16.54 15.31 -22.56
C SER A 98 -18.03 15.61 -22.37
N THR A 99 -18.39 16.11 -21.19
CA THR A 99 -19.65 16.81 -20.96
C THR A 99 -19.63 18.10 -21.78
N THR A 100 -20.34 18.14 -22.90
CA THR A 100 -20.72 19.41 -23.55
C THR A 100 -22.23 19.44 -23.69
N SER A 101 -22.79 20.34 -22.91
CA SER A 101 -24.20 20.69 -22.84
C SER A 101 -24.70 21.26 -24.17
N SER A 102 -25.95 20.92 -24.47
CA SER A 102 -26.98 21.71 -25.17
C SER A 102 -26.79 22.07 -26.66
N SER A 103 -27.62 21.42 -27.50
CA SER A 103 -28.41 22.14 -28.51
C SER A 103 -29.71 21.39 -28.82
N VAL A 104 -30.81 22.08 -28.56
CA VAL A 104 -32.21 21.76 -28.82
C VAL A 104 -32.48 21.51 -30.32
N VAL A 105 -33.15 20.41 -30.68
CA VAL A 105 -34.13 20.36 -31.80
C VAL A 105 -35.24 19.35 -31.45
N GLN A 106 -36.47 19.76 -31.74
CA GLN A 106 -37.77 19.18 -31.40
C GLN A 106 -38.06 17.80 -32.01
N GLN A 107 -38.83 16.96 -31.30
CA GLN A 107 -40.07 16.38 -31.86
C GLN A 107 -40.99 15.75 -30.79
N THR A 108 -42.15 16.41 -30.60
CA THR A 108 -43.52 15.87 -30.47
C THR A 108 -43.77 14.53 -29.77
N THR A 109 -44.49 14.57 -28.63
CA THR A 109 -45.82 13.91 -28.49
C THR A 109 -46.61 14.53 -27.32
N GLN A 110 -47.89 14.77 -27.56
CA GLN A 110 -48.86 15.48 -26.71
C GLN A 110 -49.26 14.70 -25.44
N PRO A 111 -49.69 15.36 -24.35
CA PRO A 111 -50.49 14.74 -23.29
C PRO A 111 -52.01 14.89 -23.52
N PRO A 112 -52.86 13.97 -23.02
CA PRO A 112 -54.32 14.10 -23.08
C PRO A 112 -54.83 15.19 -22.11
N PRO A 113 -55.97 15.85 -22.42
CA PRO A 113 -56.44 17.02 -21.69
C PRO A 113 -57.10 16.68 -20.34
N SER A 114 -56.73 17.43 -19.30
CA SER A 114 -57.48 17.54 -18.05
C SER A 114 -58.69 18.47 -18.21
N GLU A 115 -59.80 18.05 -17.63
CA GLU A 115 -61.12 18.67 -17.67
C GLU A 115 -61.14 20.10 -17.09
N THR A 116 -61.94 20.95 -17.74
CA THR A 116 -62.13 22.39 -17.49
C THR A 116 -62.84 22.68 -16.16
N PRO A 117 -62.49 23.74 -15.41
CA PRO A 117 -63.38 24.33 -14.42
C PRO A 117 -64.23 25.42 -15.09
N ALA A 118 -65.56 25.36 -14.91
CA ALA A 118 -66.47 26.41 -15.36
C ALA A 118 -67.20 27.04 -14.16
N LEU A 119 -67.27 28.37 -14.27
CA LEU A 119 -67.64 29.38 -13.30
C LEU A 119 -69.16 29.55 -13.15
N ALA A 120 -69.54 30.29 -12.10
CA ALA A 120 -70.70 31.19 -11.96
C ALA A 120 -72.03 30.68 -11.35
N THR A 121 -72.23 31.08 -10.09
CA THR A 121 -73.31 31.95 -9.58
C THR A 121 -74.67 31.97 -10.29
N ALA A 122 -75.73 31.55 -9.58
CA ALA A 122 -76.90 32.34 -9.18
C ALA A 122 -77.72 31.55 -8.16
#